data_AF-A0A7L2KH24-F1
#
_entry.id   AF-A0A7L2KH24-F1
#
_cell.length_a   1.000
_cell.length_b   1.000
_cell.length_c   1.000
_cell.angle_alpha   90.00
_cell.angle_beta   90.00
_cell.angle_gamma   90.00
#
_symmetry.space_group_name_H-M   'P 1'
#
loop_
_entity.id
_entity.type
_entity.pdbx_description
1 polymer ?
#
loop_
_entity_poly.entity_id
_entity_poly.type
_entity_poly.pdbx_seq_one_letter_code
_entity_poly.pdbx_strand_id
1 'polypeptide(L)'
;HEHIEILTVNGELLFFRQREGIFYPTLRLLHKYPFILPHQQVDKGAIKFVLSGANIMCPGLTSPGAKLYPAAVDTVVAIMAEGKQHALCVGVMKMSAEDM
;
A
#
# COMPACT_ATOMS: atom_id res chain seq x y z
N HIS A 1 11.16 -16.65 -13.80
CA HIS A 1 10.11 -16.00 -14.60
C HIS A 1 9.47 -14.82 -13.87
N GLU A 2 9.20 -14.86 -12.56
CA GLU A 2 8.81 -13.63 -11.81
C GLU A 2 9.81 -13.17 -10.74
N HIS A 3 10.76 -14.01 -10.32
CA HIS A 3 11.88 -13.67 -9.42
C HIS A 3 11.43 -12.95 -8.14
N ILE A 4 10.45 -13.52 -7.43
CA ILE A 4 10.00 -13.03 -6.13
C ILE A 4 10.83 -13.70 -5.03
N GLU A 5 11.33 -12.89 -4.10
CA GLU A 5 12.00 -13.32 -2.88
C GLU A 5 11.17 -12.91 -1.66
N ILE A 6 11.13 -13.77 -0.63
CA ILE A 6 10.41 -13.51 0.61
C ILE A 6 11.40 -13.62 1.77
N LEU A 7 11.54 -12.55 2.54
CA LEU A 7 12.33 -12.52 3.77
C LEU A 7 11.50 -13.11 4.92
N THR A 8 12.04 -14.16 5.54
CA THR A 8 11.41 -14.84 6.67
C THR A 8 12.36 -14.98 7.85
N VAL A 9 11.82 -14.87 9.07
CA VAL A 9 12.51 -15.19 10.32
C VAL A 9 11.53 -15.99 11.18
N ASN A 10 11.97 -17.14 11.69
CA ASN A 10 11.15 -18.03 12.53
C ASN A 10 9.80 -18.44 11.90
N GLY A 11 9.74 -18.55 10.57
CA GLY A 11 8.51 -18.90 9.84
C GLY A 11 7.55 -17.73 9.59
N GLU A 12 7.82 -16.55 10.15
CA GLU A 12 7.04 -15.34 9.87
C GLU A 12 7.47 -14.73 8.53
N LEU A 13 6.51 -14.33 7.71
CA LEU A 13 6.75 -13.66 6.42
C LEU A 13 6.81 -12.15 6.65
N LEU A 14 8.01 -11.56 6.54
CA LEU A 14 8.24 -10.17 6.91
C LEU A 14 8.11 -9.25 5.70
N PHE A 15 8.91 -9.49 4.68
CA PHE A 15 8.99 -8.65 3.48
C PHE A 15 9.08 -9.50 2.22
N PHE A 16 8.72 -8.93 1.08
CA PHE A 16 8.96 -9.52 -0.23
C PHE A 16 9.58 -8.48 -1.17
N ARG A 17 10.37 -8.93 -2.14
CA ARG A 17 10.88 -8.09 -3.23
C ARG A 17 10.84 -8.85 -4.55
N GLN A 18 10.88 -8.12 -5.65
CA GLN A 18 10.99 -8.71 -6.98
C GLN A 18 12.34 -8.36 -7.58
N ARG A 19 13.14 -9.37 -7.97
CA ARG A 19 14.54 -9.22 -8.41
C ARG A 19 15.33 -8.40 -7.37
N GLU A 20 16.18 -7.49 -7.84
CA GLU A 20 16.91 -6.53 -7.00
C GLU A 20 16.10 -5.26 -6.67
N GLY A 21 14.77 -5.37 -6.67
CA GLY A 21 13.88 -4.28 -6.26
C GLY A 21 13.89 -4.04 -4.74
N ILE A 22 13.16 -3.00 -4.33
CA ILE A 22 12.96 -2.68 -2.92
C ILE A 22 12.10 -3.73 -2.20
N PHE A 23 12.22 -3.77 -0.88
CA PHE A 23 11.38 -4.61 -0.03
C PHE A 23 10.03 -3.96 0.26
N TYR A 24 8.98 -4.77 0.18
CA TYR A 24 7.61 -4.43 0.56
C TYR A 24 7.23 -5.26 1.79
N PRO A 25 6.68 -4.65 2.86
CA PRO A 25 6.22 -5.42 4.01
C PRO A 25 5.02 -6.29 3.61
N THR A 26 4.88 -7.45 4.23
CA THR A 26 3.63 -8.21 4.12
C THR A 26 2.50 -7.45 4.84
N LEU A 27 1.24 -7.67 4.43
CA LEU A 27 0.10 -7.10 5.14
C LEU A 27 0.06 -7.52 6.61
N ARG A 28 0.46 -8.75 6.95
CA ARG A 28 0.52 -9.23 8.34
C ARG A 28 1.52 -8.42 9.17
N LEU A 29 2.72 -8.19 8.63
CA LEU A 29 3.71 -7.35 9.30
C LEU A 29 3.21 -5.92 9.47
N LEU A 30 2.63 -5.35 8.41
CA LEU A 30 2.11 -4.00 8.39
C LEU A 30 0.93 -3.81 9.35
N HIS A 31 0.05 -4.80 9.51
CA HIS A 31 -1.05 -4.75 10.49
C HIS A 31 -0.52 -4.74 11.94
N LYS A 32 0.60 -5.41 12.20
CA LYS A 32 1.26 -5.42 13.52
C LYS A 32 2.01 -4.11 13.79
N TYR A 33 2.62 -3.53 12.76
CA TYR A 33 3.42 -2.31 12.86
C TYR A 33 3.00 -1.29 11.79
N PRO A 34 1.80 -0.68 11.90
CA PRO A 34 1.26 0.19 10.84
C PRO A 34 2.08 1.47 10.62
N PHE A 35 2.90 1.84 11.60
CA PHE A 35 3.76 3.03 11.56
C PHE A 35 4.98 2.90 10.64
N ILE A 36 5.30 1.71 10.11
CA ILE A 36 6.51 1.50 9.30
C ILE A 36 6.38 2.07 7.88
N LEU A 37 5.15 2.35 7.42
CA LEU A 37 4.88 3.01 6.14
C LEU A 37 3.97 4.23 6.34
N PRO A 38 4.14 5.29 5.54
CA PRO A 38 3.09 6.29 5.36
C PRO A 38 1.85 5.61 4.76
N HIS A 39 0.67 6.15 5.06
CA HIS A 39 -0.59 5.61 4.53
C HIS A 39 -1.30 6.59 3.61
N GLN A 40 -2.08 6.02 2.68
CA GLN A 40 -3.08 6.72 1.89
C GLN A 40 -4.44 6.10 2.19
N GLN A 41 -5.50 6.89 2.23
CA GLN A 41 -6.86 6.36 2.44
C GLN A 41 -7.68 6.51 1.17
N VAL A 42 -8.18 5.39 0.65
CA VAL A 42 -9.18 5.39 -0.43
C VAL A 42 -10.60 5.48 0.12
N ASP A 43 -11.51 5.97 -0.70
CA ASP A 43 -12.94 5.94 -0.39
C ASP A 43 -13.55 4.52 -0.42
N LYS A 44 -14.82 4.42 -0.01
CA LYS A 44 -15.58 3.17 -0.02
C LYS A 44 -15.77 2.57 -1.41
N GLY A 45 -15.87 3.39 -2.46
CA GLY A 45 -16.11 2.94 -3.83
C GLY A 45 -14.91 2.18 -4.40
N ALA A 46 -13.69 2.56 -4.01
CA ALA A 46 -12.46 1.94 -4.46
C ALA A 46 -12.17 0.57 -3.82
N ILE A 47 -12.73 0.27 -2.63
CA ILE A 47 -12.39 -0.91 -1.81
C ILE A 47 -12.46 -2.22 -2.61
N LYS A 48 -13.56 -2.44 -3.34
CA LYS A 48 -13.78 -3.67 -4.11
C LYS A 48 -12.70 -3.87 -5.19
N PHE A 49 -12.31 -2.78 -5.85
CA PHE A 49 -11.32 -2.80 -6.91
C PHE A 49 -9.92 -3.02 -6.37
N VAL A 50 -9.57 -2.37 -5.25
CA VAL A 50 -8.28 -2.58 -4.56
C VAL A 50 -8.11 -4.04 -4.15
N LEU A 51 -9.15 -4.65 -3.55
CA LEU A 51 -9.12 -6.07 -3.17
C LEU A 51 -9.06 -7.02 -4.37
N SER A 52 -9.40 -6.54 -5.57
CA SER A 52 -9.26 -7.28 -6.83
C SER A 52 -7.90 -7.08 -7.50
N GLY A 53 -6.98 -6.34 -6.86
CA GLY A 53 -5.64 -6.05 -7.39
C GLY A 53 -5.58 -4.88 -8.37
N ALA A 54 -6.63 -4.04 -8.47
CA ALA A 54 -6.61 -2.88 -9.34
C ALA A 54 -5.67 -1.79 -8.80
N ASN A 55 -5.05 -1.05 -9.71
CA ASN A 55 -4.35 0.18 -9.38
C ASN A 55 -5.33 1.24 -8.83
N ILE A 56 -4.81 2.13 -7.98
CA ILE A 56 -5.58 3.23 -7.41
C ILE A 56 -5.35 4.45 -8.29
N MET A 57 -6.44 4.94 -8.89
CA MET A 57 -6.43 6.13 -9.72
C MET A 57 -6.63 7.38 -8.84
N CYS A 58 -6.12 8.54 -9.26
CA CYS A 58 -6.16 9.78 -8.49
C CYS A 58 -7.55 10.13 -7.93
N PRO A 59 -8.68 9.98 -8.68
CA PRO A 59 -10.01 10.25 -8.13
C PRO A 59 -10.38 9.42 -6.91
N GLY A 60 -9.81 8.22 -6.75
CA GLY A 60 -10.00 7.38 -5.56
C GLY A 60 -9.23 7.85 -4.33
N LEU A 61 -8.33 8.83 -4.49
CA LEU A 61 -7.53 9.46 -3.43
C LEU A 61 -7.89 10.93 -3.19
N THR A 62 -8.63 11.57 -4.11
CA THR A 62 -9.06 12.98 -4.02
C THR A 62 -10.56 13.15 -3.78
N SER A 63 -11.31 12.05 -3.60
CA SER A 63 -12.74 12.08 -3.27
C SER A 63 -13.00 12.44 -1.80
N PRO A 64 -14.24 12.84 -1.41
CA PRO A 64 -14.54 13.30 -0.06
C PRO A 64 -14.27 12.28 1.07
N GLY A 65 -14.31 10.97 0.77
CA GLY A 65 -14.02 9.90 1.73
C GLY A 65 -12.54 9.48 1.76
N ALA A 66 -11.74 9.98 0.82
CA ALA A 66 -10.32 9.71 0.73
C ALA A 66 -9.52 10.66 1.63
N LYS A 67 -8.30 10.25 1.97
CA LYS A 67 -7.32 11.10 2.66
C LYS A 67 -5.97 10.90 2.00
N LEU A 68 -5.52 11.95 1.31
CA LEU A 68 -4.23 12.02 0.67
C LEU A 68 -3.22 12.64 1.64
N TYR A 69 -2.16 11.90 1.94
CA TYR A 69 -1.05 12.34 2.79
C TYR A 69 0.20 12.57 1.95
N PRO A 70 1.12 13.46 2.38
CA PRO A 70 2.36 13.70 1.67
C PRO A 70 3.15 12.41 1.42
N ALA A 71 3.47 12.13 0.16
CA ALA A 71 4.34 11.04 -0.26
C ALA A 71 4.96 11.37 -1.62
N ALA A 72 6.24 11.07 -1.79
CA ALA A 72 6.96 11.27 -3.04
C ALA A 72 6.73 10.09 -4.00
N VAL A 73 7.04 10.27 -5.28
CA VAL A 73 7.10 9.18 -6.27
C VAL A 73 8.02 8.06 -5.76
N ASP A 74 7.66 6.81 -6.05
CA ASP A 74 8.33 5.59 -5.63
C ASP A 74 8.36 5.31 -4.10
N THR A 75 7.67 6.13 -3.29
CA THR A 75 7.43 5.83 -1.88
C THR A 75 6.49 4.63 -1.73
N VAL A 76 6.87 3.65 -0.92
CA VAL A 76 6.00 2.53 -0.54
C VAL A 76 4.99 3.02 0.50
N VAL A 77 3.70 2.76 0.26
CA VAL A 77 2.59 3.26 1.09
C VAL A 77 1.66 2.13 1.50
N ALA A 78 1.08 2.26 2.69
CA ALA A 78 -0.04 1.45 3.13
C ALA A 78 -1.35 2.01 2.56
N ILE A 79 -2.17 1.17 1.92
CA ILE A 79 -3.49 1.59 1.43
C ILE A 79 -4.55 1.24 2.47
N MET A 80 -5.08 2.27 3.11
CA MET A 80 -6.18 2.21 4.06
C MET A 80 -7.50 2.47 3.34
N ALA A 81 -8.61 2.12 3.99
CA ALA A 81 -9.94 2.41 3.49
C ALA A 81 -10.83 3.00 4.57
N GLU A 82 -11.76 3.86 4.16
CA GLU A 82 -12.76 4.44 5.04
C GLU A 82 -13.51 3.35 5.84
N GLY A 83 -13.46 3.44 7.17
CA GLY A 83 -14.12 2.49 8.06
C GLY A 83 -13.40 1.14 8.23
N LYS A 84 -12.14 1.01 7.78
CA LYS A 84 -11.30 -0.19 8.00
C LYS A 84 -10.09 0.16 8.86
N GLN A 85 -9.76 -0.71 9.81
CA GLN A 85 -8.63 -0.52 10.72
C GLN A 85 -7.30 -0.95 10.11
N HIS A 86 -7.32 -1.93 9.21
CA HIS A 86 -6.13 -2.55 8.64
C HIS A 86 -5.96 -2.16 7.17
N ALA A 87 -4.70 -2.07 6.73
CA ALA A 87 -4.36 -1.84 5.34
C ALA A 87 -4.93 -2.95 4.43
N LEU A 88 -5.48 -2.57 3.28
CA LEU A 88 -6.02 -3.48 2.28
C LEU A 88 -4.96 -3.92 1.28
N CYS A 89 -3.95 -3.08 1.04
CA CYS A 89 -2.92 -3.27 0.03
C CYS A 89 -1.64 -2.53 0.45
N VAL A 90 -0.49 -2.97 -0.08
CA VAL A 90 0.76 -2.22 -0.07
C VAL A 90 0.99 -1.71 -1.49
N GLY A 91 1.08 -0.40 -1.65
CA GLY A 91 1.27 0.26 -2.93
C GLY A 91 2.61 0.97 -3.05
N VAL A 92 2.93 1.42 -4.26
CA VAL A 92 4.04 2.33 -4.52
C VAL A 92 3.49 3.54 -5.27
N MET A 93 3.85 4.74 -4.82
CA MET A 93 3.38 5.98 -5.44
C MET A 93 3.93 6.09 -6.86
N LYS A 94 3.04 6.28 -7.85
CA LYS A 94 3.42 6.56 -9.26
C LYS A 94 3.32 8.03 -9.64
N MET A 95 2.80 8.83 -8.74
CA MET A 95 2.74 10.29 -8.80
C MET A 95 2.90 10.80 -7.37
N SER A 96 3.49 12.00 -7.19
CA SER A 96 3.58 12.57 -5.84
C SER A 96 2.18 12.94 -5.34
N ALA A 97 2.02 13.04 -4.02
CA ALA A 97 0.77 13.54 -3.44
C ALA A 97 0.50 15.02 -3.77
N GLU A 98 1.53 15.79 -4.12
CA GLU A 98 1.39 17.20 -4.51
C GLU A 98 0.88 17.34 -5.95
N ASP A 99 1.23 16.39 -6.82
CA ASP A 99 0.82 16.39 -8.24
C ASP A 99 -0.56 15.75 -8.48
N MET A 100 -1.23 15.23 -7.44
CA MET A 100 -2.58 14.60 -7.50
C MET A 100 -3.72 15.61 -7.31
#